data_AF-A0A2S5CHV9-F1
#
_entry.id   AF-A0A2S5CHV9-F1
#
_cell.length_a   1.000
_cell.length_b   1.000
_cell.length_c   1.000
_cell.angle_alpha   90.00
_cell.angle_beta   90.00
_cell.angle_gamma   90.00
#
_symmetry.space_group_name_H-M   'P 1'
#
loop_
_entity.id
_entity.type
_entity.pdbx_description
1 polymer ?
#
loop_
_entity_poly.entity_id
_entity_poly.type
_entity_poly.pdbx_seq_one_letter_code
_entity_poly.pdbx_strand_id
1 'polypeptide(L)'
;MARFDGNQRRDFGCLRRRGWRVRKPTLVRGEEGVIRITKGYSRDHRPDLNQAVLQLVCERQAGIPILMQALDGNNSDKASFREMAQAHTGQMRSGFGVEILVADSALYTAGTLKGLEGIGWVTRVPETLELACAVIRDVAPDLMADPSQTAYRGVCTDYAGVRQRWVVVYSPEARRRALKTVGKRCLKQSTDELGRFGKLYGQDFACEADACKALAAFEKNLKMTCVTDAHIQAEPRFSSKGRPAQGRGSDFFVYRIGGGMTTLL
;
A
#
# COMPACT_ATOMS: atom_id res chain seq x y z
N MET A 1 -14.50 9.36 43.04
CA MET A 1 -14.61 8.17 43.90
C MET A 1 -15.98 7.54 43.66
N ALA A 2 -16.07 6.58 42.74
CA ALA A 2 -17.29 5.83 42.44
C ALA A 2 -16.90 4.38 42.11
N ARG A 3 -17.72 3.46 42.60
CA ARG A 3 -17.39 2.08 42.99
C ARG A 3 -17.25 1.11 41.80
N PHE A 4 -16.35 0.15 41.97
CA PHE A 4 -16.32 -1.13 41.25
C PHE A 4 -17.21 -2.11 42.00
N ASP A 5 -18.00 -2.91 41.27
CA ASP A 5 -18.63 -4.12 41.79
C ASP A 5 -18.54 -5.27 40.77
N GLY A 6 -18.01 -6.41 41.23
CA GLY A 6 -18.74 -7.69 41.20
C GLY A 6 -18.81 -8.52 39.92
N ASN A 7 -17.69 -9.18 39.58
CA ASN A 7 -17.55 -10.56 39.10
C ASN A 7 -18.82 -11.47 38.95
N GLN A 8 -19.01 -12.11 37.79
CA GLN A 8 -19.58 -13.47 37.70
C GLN A 8 -19.08 -14.23 36.45
N ARG A 9 -18.84 -15.54 36.65
CA ARG A 9 -18.12 -16.47 35.79
C ARG A 9 -18.98 -17.07 34.67
N ARG A 10 -18.30 -17.30 33.54
CA ARG A 10 -18.39 -18.36 32.51
C ARG A 10 -19.69 -19.17 32.37
N ASP A 11 -20.22 -19.15 31.15
CA ASP A 11 -20.79 -20.34 30.50
C ASP A 11 -20.32 -20.46 29.05
N PHE A 12 -19.95 -21.69 28.69
CA PHE A 12 -19.56 -22.11 27.34
C PHE A 12 -20.80 -22.29 26.46
N GLY A 13 -20.82 -21.64 25.29
CA GLY A 13 -21.86 -21.83 24.29
C GLY A 13 -21.37 -21.49 22.88
N CYS A 14 -21.21 -22.51 22.05
CA CYS A 14 -20.82 -22.43 20.65
C CYS A 14 -21.80 -21.56 19.82
N LEU A 15 -21.32 -20.51 19.14
CA LEU A 15 -22.08 -19.83 18.08
C LEU A 15 -21.19 -19.25 16.96
N ARG A 16 -21.18 -19.98 15.85
CA ARG A 16 -21.18 -19.57 14.43
C ARG A 16 -20.71 -18.15 14.07
N ARG A 17 -19.79 -18.10 13.08
CA ARG A 17 -19.43 -16.92 12.27
C ARG A 17 -20.67 -16.06 11.97
N ARG A 18 -20.74 -14.86 12.55
CA ARG A 18 -21.58 -13.77 12.03
C ARG A 18 -20.64 -12.69 11.50
N GLY A 19 -20.63 -12.53 10.19
CA GLY A 19 -19.96 -11.42 9.54
C GLY A 19 -20.56 -10.12 10.03
N TRP A 20 -19.73 -9.28 10.64
CA TRP A 20 -20.10 -7.90 10.92
C TRP A 20 -20.07 -7.14 9.60
N ARG A 21 -21.25 -6.92 9.02
CA ARG A 21 -21.42 -5.90 8.00
C ARG A 21 -21.32 -4.57 8.73
N VAL A 22 -20.13 -3.97 8.74
CA VAL A 22 -19.93 -2.61 9.24
C VAL A 22 -20.81 -1.70 8.39
N ARG A 23 -21.92 -1.23 8.96
CA ARG A 23 -22.67 -0.11 8.38
C ARG A 23 -21.67 1.02 8.20
N LYS A 24 -21.60 1.62 7.01
CA LYS A 24 -20.83 2.85 6.79
C LYS A 24 -21.12 3.78 7.97
N PRO A 25 -20.11 4.28 8.69
CA PRO A 25 -20.37 5.17 9.80
C PRO A 25 -21.08 6.39 9.22
N THR A 26 -22.32 6.60 9.66
CA THR A 26 -22.98 7.88 9.51
C THR A 26 -22.07 8.90 10.17
N LEU A 27 -21.52 9.84 9.41
CA LEU A 27 -20.74 10.94 9.94
C LEU A 27 -21.68 11.77 10.82
N VAL A 28 -21.68 11.48 12.12
CA VAL A 28 -22.31 12.34 13.12
C VAL A 28 -21.41 13.58 13.19
N ARG A 29 -21.83 14.67 12.53
CA ARG A 29 -21.22 16.00 12.72
C ARG A 29 -21.13 16.23 14.22
N GLY A 30 -19.91 16.41 14.72
CA GLY A 30 -19.69 16.74 16.12
C GLY A 30 -20.30 18.08 16.48
N GLU A 31 -20.43 18.32 17.78
CA GLU A 31 -20.79 19.64 18.29
C GLU A 31 -19.82 20.69 17.72
N GLU A 32 -20.37 21.82 17.28
CA GLU A 32 -19.60 22.88 16.65
C GLU A 32 -18.53 23.41 17.62
N GLY A 33 -17.27 23.47 17.16
CA GLY A 33 -16.14 23.89 17.97
C GLY A 33 -15.46 22.80 18.83
N VAL A 34 -15.96 21.56 18.82
CA VAL A 34 -15.34 20.46 19.58
C VAL A 34 -14.43 19.62 18.68
N ILE A 35 -13.14 19.55 19.04
CA ILE A 35 -12.16 18.65 18.40
C ILE A 35 -12.13 17.33 19.17
N ARG A 36 -12.32 16.22 18.48
CA ARG A 36 -12.21 14.88 19.06
C ARG A 36 -10.79 14.35 18.93
N ILE A 37 -10.13 14.28 20.09
CA ILE A 37 -8.86 13.59 20.25
C ILE A 37 -9.11 12.09 20.10
N THR A 38 -8.65 11.52 18.98
CA THR A 38 -8.92 10.11 18.61
C THR A 38 -7.65 9.44 18.09
N LYS A 39 -7.64 8.11 18.02
CA LYS A 39 -6.57 7.38 17.33
C LYS A 39 -6.71 7.62 15.83
N GLY A 40 -5.60 7.97 15.19
CA GLY A 40 -5.53 8.29 13.78
C GLY A 40 -4.27 7.73 13.11
N TYR A 41 -4.07 8.09 11.86
CA TYR A 41 -2.86 7.75 11.13
C TYR A 41 -1.69 8.58 11.69
N SER A 42 -0.61 7.90 12.10
CA SER A 42 0.63 8.53 12.57
C SER A 42 1.75 8.28 11.58
N ARG A 43 2.33 9.36 11.04
CA ARG A 43 3.52 9.30 10.16
C ARG A 43 4.75 8.80 10.90
N ASP A 44 4.83 9.05 12.21
CA ASP A 44 5.93 8.62 13.09
C ASP A 44 5.77 7.18 13.59
N HIS A 45 4.85 6.41 13.00
CA HIS A 45 4.56 5.02 13.39
C HIS A 45 4.15 4.85 14.86
N ARG A 46 3.40 5.83 15.41
CA ARG A 46 2.86 5.82 16.77
C ARG A 46 1.32 5.70 16.80
N PRO A 47 0.73 4.58 16.36
CA PRO A 47 -0.72 4.38 16.36
C PRO A 47 -1.32 4.21 17.76
N ASP A 48 -0.46 4.07 18.77
CA ASP A 48 -0.82 4.05 20.18
C ASP A 48 -1.24 5.44 20.69
N LEU A 49 -0.69 6.51 20.09
CA LEU A 49 -0.92 7.88 20.53
C LEU A 49 -2.23 8.45 19.98
N ASN A 50 -2.90 9.18 20.86
CA ASN A 50 -4.01 10.06 20.52
C ASN A 50 -3.55 11.19 19.60
N GLN A 51 -4.35 11.50 18.60
CA GLN A 51 -4.05 12.50 17.58
C GLN A 51 -5.04 13.67 17.64
N ALA A 52 -4.57 14.84 17.25
CA ALA A 52 -5.35 16.00 16.83
C ALA A 52 -4.66 16.58 15.60
N VAL A 53 -5.42 17.08 14.63
CA VAL A 53 -4.88 17.55 13.36
C VAL A 53 -5.03 19.06 13.26
N LEU A 54 -3.99 19.74 12.78
CA LEU A 54 -4.01 21.16 12.49
C LEU A 54 -3.77 21.36 11.00
N GLN A 55 -4.76 21.91 10.31
CA GLN A 55 -4.65 22.30 8.91
C GLN A 55 -4.30 23.78 8.81
N LEU A 56 -3.31 24.09 7.97
CA LEU A 56 -2.79 25.44 7.79
C LEU A 56 -2.72 25.80 6.30
N VAL A 57 -3.03 27.05 5.98
CA VAL A 57 -2.58 27.72 4.75
C VAL A 57 -1.68 28.86 5.18
N CYS A 58 -0.45 28.87 4.68
CA CYS A 58 0.54 29.87 5.05
C CYS A 58 0.91 30.75 3.86
N GLU A 59 1.15 32.02 4.15
CA GLU A 59 1.84 32.92 3.23
C GLU A 59 3.29 32.42 3.00
N ARG A 60 3.79 32.58 1.77
CA ARG A 60 5.03 31.96 1.30
C ARG A 60 6.30 32.55 1.94
N GLN A 61 6.39 33.85 2.11
CA GLN A 61 7.61 34.56 2.46
C GLN A 61 7.93 34.45 3.96
N ALA A 62 6.96 34.74 4.82
CA ALA A 62 7.13 34.73 6.26
C ALA A 62 6.62 33.43 6.92
N GLY A 63 5.91 32.58 6.17
CA GLY A 63 5.31 31.34 6.71
C GLY A 63 4.14 31.59 7.64
N ILE A 64 3.57 32.80 7.64
CA ILE A 64 2.49 33.21 8.54
C ILE A 64 1.20 32.50 8.11
N PRO A 65 0.52 31.78 9.02
CA PRO A 65 -0.78 31.19 8.71
C PRO A 65 -1.83 32.27 8.42
N ILE A 66 -2.43 32.20 7.24
CA ILE A 66 -3.60 33.01 6.85
C ILE A 66 -4.92 32.26 7.07
N LEU A 67 -4.84 30.92 7.14
CA LEU A 67 -5.94 30.05 7.52
C LEU A 67 -5.40 28.99 8.47
N MET A 68 -6.15 28.74 9.55
CA MET A 68 -5.87 27.70 10.51
C MET A 68 -7.18 27.01 10.91
N GLN A 69 -7.20 25.69 10.84
CA GLN A 69 -8.36 24.89 11.22
C GLN A 69 -7.90 23.69 12.04
N ALA A 70 -8.47 23.55 13.24
CA ALA A 70 -8.25 22.38 14.07
C ALA A 70 -9.28 21.29 13.74
N LEU A 71 -8.83 20.05 13.69
CA LEU A 71 -9.55 18.90 13.12
C LEU A 71 -9.38 17.67 14.02
N ASP A 72 -10.36 16.77 13.97
CA ASP A 72 -10.35 15.49 14.68
C ASP A 72 -9.11 14.65 14.33
N GLY A 73 -8.62 13.86 15.29
CA GLY A 73 -7.39 13.07 15.15
C GLY A 73 -7.40 12.03 14.01
N ASN A 74 -8.57 11.61 13.55
CA ASN A 74 -8.77 10.65 12.48
C ASN A 74 -9.26 11.29 11.17
N ASN A 75 -9.19 12.62 11.06
CA ASN A 75 -9.65 13.31 9.88
C ASN A 75 -8.80 12.95 8.64
N SER A 76 -9.42 12.98 7.47
CA SER A 76 -8.78 12.68 6.20
C SER A 76 -8.36 13.96 5.49
N ASP A 77 -7.06 14.12 5.22
CA ASP A 77 -6.51 15.28 4.49
C ASP A 77 -7.32 15.61 3.21
N LYS A 78 -7.70 14.60 2.44
CA LYS A 78 -8.47 14.78 1.18
C LYS A 78 -9.86 15.39 1.41
N ALA A 79 -10.51 15.04 2.51
CA ALA A 79 -11.82 15.58 2.86
C ALA A 79 -11.67 17.03 3.36
N SER A 80 -10.72 17.26 4.25
CA SER A 80 -10.45 18.59 4.82
C SER A 80 -10.02 19.61 3.76
N PHE A 81 -9.22 19.20 2.77
CA PHE A 81 -8.88 20.08 1.65
C PHE A 81 -10.08 20.44 0.79
N ARG A 82 -11.02 19.50 0.59
CA ARG A 82 -12.25 19.78 -0.16
C ARG A 82 -13.14 20.76 0.57
N GLU A 83 -13.34 20.55 1.86
CA GLU A 83 -14.14 21.44 2.70
C GLU A 83 -13.53 22.84 2.74
N MET A 84 -12.22 22.93 2.91
CA MET A 84 -11.50 24.21 2.87
C MET A 84 -11.63 24.91 1.52
N ALA A 85 -11.44 24.19 0.40
CA ALA A 85 -11.60 24.77 -0.93
C ALA A 85 -13.02 25.29 -1.17
N GLN A 86 -14.04 24.57 -0.68
CA GLN A 86 -15.44 25.01 -0.81
C GLN A 86 -15.77 26.21 0.09
N ALA A 87 -15.23 26.25 1.30
CA ALA A 87 -15.56 27.27 2.29
C ALA A 87 -14.75 28.57 2.14
N HIS A 88 -13.49 28.48 1.71
CA HIS A 88 -12.53 29.59 1.89
C HIS A 88 -11.87 30.11 0.61
N THR A 89 -12.04 29.47 -0.56
CA THR A 89 -11.44 29.95 -1.82
C THR A 89 -11.83 31.41 -2.14
N GLY A 90 -13.10 31.78 -1.98
CA GLY A 90 -13.53 33.17 -2.18
C GLY A 90 -12.81 34.15 -1.24
N GLN A 91 -12.76 33.83 0.05
CA GLN A 91 -12.12 34.66 1.09
C GLN A 91 -10.61 34.76 0.90
N MET A 92 -9.94 33.66 0.54
CA MET A 92 -8.51 33.64 0.25
C MET A 92 -8.18 34.56 -0.93
N ARG A 93 -9.00 34.54 -1.99
CA ARG A 93 -8.80 35.41 -3.15
C ARG A 93 -9.09 36.87 -2.83
N SER A 94 -10.27 37.19 -2.30
CA SER A 94 -10.71 38.59 -2.15
C SER A 94 -10.16 39.26 -0.89
N GLY A 95 -9.95 38.51 0.19
CA GLY A 95 -9.51 39.04 1.49
C GLY A 95 -8.00 39.05 1.66
N PHE A 96 -7.31 38.05 1.11
CA PHE A 96 -5.86 37.87 1.31
C PHE A 96 -5.05 37.95 0.01
N GLY A 97 -5.70 38.15 -1.15
CA GLY A 97 -5.01 38.24 -2.43
C GLY A 97 -4.30 36.96 -2.84
N VAL A 98 -4.79 35.80 -2.41
CA VAL A 98 -4.15 34.51 -2.75
C VAL A 98 -4.38 34.20 -4.23
N GLU A 99 -3.30 34.23 -5.00
CA GLU A 99 -3.33 33.92 -6.44
C GLU A 99 -3.02 32.45 -6.73
N ILE A 100 -2.09 31.84 -5.99
CA ILE A 100 -1.62 30.47 -6.22
C ILE A 100 -1.55 29.69 -4.90
N LEU A 101 -2.24 28.55 -4.87
CA LEU A 101 -2.15 27.58 -3.77
C LEU A 101 -1.15 26.46 -4.12
N VAL A 102 -0.20 26.19 -3.23
CA VAL A 102 0.71 25.05 -3.35
C VAL A 102 0.37 24.04 -2.26
N ALA A 103 0.08 22.80 -2.62
CA ALA A 103 -0.25 21.75 -1.67
C ALA A 103 0.26 20.38 -2.11
N ASP A 104 0.30 19.42 -1.18
CA ASP A 104 0.65 18.05 -1.51
C ASP A 104 -0.44 17.33 -2.34
N SER A 105 -0.20 16.07 -2.68
CA SER A 105 -1.10 15.27 -3.52
C SER A 105 -2.49 15.02 -2.94
N ALA A 106 -2.73 15.30 -1.65
CA ALA A 106 -4.06 15.18 -1.06
C ALA A 106 -5.03 16.25 -1.57
N LEU A 107 -4.52 17.40 -2.04
CA LEU A 107 -5.31 18.40 -2.76
C LEU A 107 -5.87 17.86 -4.08
N TYR A 108 -5.15 16.93 -4.72
CA TYR A 108 -5.47 16.45 -6.07
C TYR A 108 -6.60 15.41 -6.09
N THR A 109 -7.82 15.85 -5.82
CA THR A 109 -9.04 15.05 -6.00
C THR A 109 -10.03 15.76 -6.91
N ALA A 110 -10.81 15.00 -7.69
CA ALA A 110 -11.81 15.56 -8.60
C ALA A 110 -12.76 16.56 -7.93
N GLY A 111 -13.17 16.29 -6.69
CA GLY A 111 -14.06 17.18 -5.94
C GLY A 111 -13.36 18.44 -5.42
N THR A 112 -12.08 18.35 -5.04
CA THR A 112 -11.31 19.50 -4.55
C THR A 112 -10.96 20.44 -5.69
N LEU A 113 -10.50 19.92 -6.84
CA LEU A 113 -10.07 20.74 -7.98
C LEU A 113 -11.19 21.63 -8.52
N LYS A 114 -12.44 21.13 -8.55
CA LYS A 114 -13.61 21.94 -8.94
C LYS A 114 -13.88 23.10 -7.99
N GLY A 115 -13.54 22.94 -6.70
CA GLY A 115 -13.71 23.98 -5.68
C GLY A 115 -12.63 25.07 -5.70
N LEU A 116 -11.58 24.91 -6.52
CA LEU A 116 -10.48 25.87 -6.65
C LEU A 116 -10.66 26.80 -7.86
N GLU A 117 -11.85 26.87 -8.44
CA GLU A 117 -12.12 27.74 -9.58
C GLU A 117 -11.79 29.20 -9.24
N GLY A 118 -10.97 29.83 -10.08
CA GLY A 118 -10.55 31.22 -9.90
C GLY A 118 -9.37 31.44 -8.95
N ILE A 119 -8.72 30.40 -8.45
CA ILE A 119 -7.38 30.46 -7.83
C ILE A 119 -6.45 29.48 -8.57
N GLY A 120 -5.23 29.92 -8.90
CA GLY A 120 -4.20 29.05 -9.47
C GLY A 120 -3.73 28.01 -8.46
N TRP A 121 -3.27 26.85 -8.89
CA TRP A 121 -2.78 25.84 -7.96
C TRP A 121 -1.65 25.00 -8.52
N VAL A 122 -0.81 24.50 -7.62
CA VAL A 122 0.28 23.57 -7.90
C VAL A 122 0.21 22.43 -6.88
N THR A 123 0.07 21.21 -7.37
CA THR A 123 0.06 20.02 -6.52
C THR A 123 0.64 18.83 -7.27
N ARG A 124 1.14 17.86 -6.50
CA ARG A 124 1.63 16.60 -7.06
C ARG A 124 0.45 15.73 -7.51
N VAL A 125 0.49 15.31 -8.77
CA VAL A 125 -0.45 14.32 -9.30
C VAL A 125 -0.14 12.94 -8.69
N PRO A 126 -1.11 12.23 -8.09
CA PRO A 126 -0.89 10.89 -7.58
C PRO A 126 -0.56 9.91 -8.70
N GLU A 127 0.56 9.19 -8.57
CA GLU A 127 0.97 8.13 -9.50
C GLU A 127 0.08 6.87 -9.43
N THR A 128 -0.96 6.88 -8.59
CA THR A 128 -2.03 5.87 -8.56
C THR A 128 -3.18 6.19 -9.51
N LEU A 129 -3.19 7.39 -10.11
CA LEU A 129 -4.21 7.78 -11.08
C LEU A 129 -3.91 7.13 -12.42
N GLU A 130 -4.87 6.40 -12.99
CA GLU A 130 -4.71 5.67 -14.25
C GLU A 130 -4.23 6.58 -15.39
N LEU A 131 -4.81 7.78 -15.51
CA LEU A 131 -4.39 8.79 -16.48
C LEU A 131 -2.92 9.21 -16.27
N ALA A 132 -2.48 9.37 -15.02
CA ALA A 132 -1.08 9.68 -14.72
C ALA A 132 -0.15 8.55 -15.14
N CYS A 133 -0.52 7.30 -14.86
CA CYS A 133 0.24 6.14 -15.29
C CYS A 133 0.35 6.05 -16.82
N ALA A 134 -0.74 6.34 -17.53
CA ALA A 134 -0.77 6.33 -19.00
C ALA A 134 0.15 7.42 -19.57
N VAL A 135 0.04 8.66 -19.08
CA VAL A 135 0.89 9.77 -19.52
C VAL A 135 2.36 9.50 -19.23
N ILE A 136 2.69 8.99 -18.03
CA ILE A 136 4.08 8.63 -17.70
C ILE A 136 4.62 7.58 -18.67
N ARG A 137 3.83 6.55 -18.99
CA ARG A 137 4.26 5.48 -19.91
C ARG A 137 4.54 5.99 -21.32
N ASP A 138 3.73 6.94 -21.77
CA ASP A 138 3.86 7.56 -23.10
C ASP A 138 5.13 8.44 -23.19
N VAL A 139 5.38 9.28 -22.18
CA VAL A 139 6.49 10.26 -22.25
C VAL A 139 7.82 9.74 -21.70
N ALA A 140 7.82 8.66 -20.90
CA ALA A 140 9.03 8.16 -20.25
C ALA A 140 10.16 7.80 -21.22
N PRO A 141 9.94 7.12 -22.36
CA PRO A 141 11.01 6.82 -23.30
C PRO A 141 11.76 8.06 -23.78
N ASP A 142 11.04 9.12 -24.14
CA ASP A 142 11.61 10.39 -24.58
C ASP A 142 12.40 11.08 -23.47
N LEU A 143 11.82 11.13 -22.26
CA LEU A 143 12.47 11.75 -21.10
C LEU A 143 13.71 10.99 -20.62
N MET A 144 13.81 9.70 -20.97
CA MET A 144 14.92 8.82 -20.61
C MET A 144 15.95 8.64 -21.73
N ALA A 145 15.86 9.43 -22.82
CA ALA A 145 16.80 9.37 -23.94
C ALA A 145 18.25 9.56 -23.50
N ASP A 146 18.52 10.50 -22.58
CA ASP A 146 19.75 10.56 -21.80
C ASP A 146 19.43 10.30 -20.32
N PRO A 147 19.64 9.07 -19.83
CA PRO A 147 19.30 8.74 -18.46
C PRO A 147 20.22 9.35 -17.41
N SER A 148 21.33 9.99 -17.80
CA SER A 148 22.23 10.69 -16.89
C SER A 148 21.79 12.11 -16.55
N GLN A 149 20.81 12.65 -17.28
CA GLN A 149 20.34 14.02 -17.13
C GLN A 149 18.89 14.10 -16.65
N THR A 150 18.55 15.22 -16.00
CA THR A 150 17.17 15.52 -15.66
C THR A 150 16.47 16.07 -16.89
N ALA A 151 15.27 15.56 -17.19
CA ALA A 151 14.45 15.99 -18.31
C ALA A 151 13.01 16.19 -17.86
N TYR A 152 12.27 17.06 -18.54
CA TYR A 152 10.86 17.26 -18.26
C TYR A 152 10.05 17.55 -19.52
N ARG A 153 8.75 17.26 -19.46
CA ARG A 153 7.81 17.57 -20.53
C ARG A 153 6.49 18.08 -19.96
N GLY A 154 6.02 19.20 -20.52
CA GLY A 154 4.68 19.71 -20.27
C GLY A 154 3.65 18.95 -21.09
N VAL A 155 2.56 18.53 -20.45
CA VAL A 155 1.44 17.83 -21.08
C VAL A 155 0.14 18.53 -20.68
N CYS A 156 -0.64 18.95 -21.66
CA CYS A 156 -2.00 19.44 -21.40
C CYS A 156 -2.91 18.25 -21.12
N THR A 157 -3.65 18.30 -20.01
CA THR A 157 -4.58 17.24 -19.63
C THR A 157 -5.92 17.83 -19.21
N ASP A 158 -6.95 17.01 -19.27
CA ASP A 158 -8.22 17.26 -18.59
C ASP A 158 -8.41 16.16 -17.55
N TYR A 159 -8.63 16.57 -16.30
CA TYR A 159 -9.03 15.65 -15.25
C TYR A 159 -10.15 16.30 -14.44
N ALA A 160 -11.21 15.53 -14.20
CA ALA A 160 -12.40 16.02 -13.51
C ALA A 160 -13.09 17.23 -14.17
N GLY A 161 -12.90 17.43 -15.49
CA GLY A 161 -13.42 18.59 -16.21
C GLY A 161 -12.61 19.87 -15.98
N VAL A 162 -11.41 19.74 -15.40
CA VAL A 162 -10.49 20.85 -15.17
C VAL A 162 -9.31 20.70 -16.13
N ARG A 163 -9.22 21.62 -17.09
CA ARG A 163 -8.05 21.72 -17.98
C ARG A 163 -6.86 22.21 -17.17
N GLN A 164 -5.75 21.49 -17.28
CA GLN A 164 -4.58 21.70 -16.46
C GLN A 164 -3.31 21.31 -17.23
N ARG A 165 -2.16 21.83 -16.80
CA ARG A 165 -0.86 21.44 -17.33
C ARG A 165 -0.16 20.53 -16.34
N TRP A 166 0.17 19.32 -16.77
CA TRP A 166 1.07 18.44 -16.04
C TRP A 166 2.50 18.67 -16.49
N VAL A 167 3.44 18.56 -15.56
CA VAL A 167 4.87 18.52 -15.85
C VAL A 167 5.38 17.16 -15.40
N VAL A 168 5.73 16.32 -16.37
CA VAL A 168 6.33 15.02 -16.08
C VAL A 168 7.83 15.22 -16.03
N VAL A 169 8.47 14.76 -14.94
CA VAL A 169 9.89 14.97 -14.69
C VAL A 169 10.58 13.62 -14.54
N TYR A 170 11.61 13.40 -15.33
CA TYR A 170 12.59 12.35 -15.12
C TYR A 170 13.80 12.94 -14.39
N SER A 171 14.30 12.25 -13.35
CA SER A 171 15.61 12.58 -12.77
C SER A 171 16.43 11.31 -12.47
N PRO A 172 17.77 11.35 -12.65
CA PRO A 172 18.66 10.24 -12.32
C PRO A 172 18.58 9.81 -10.86
N GLU A 173 18.38 10.74 -9.93
CA GLU A 173 18.27 10.49 -8.49
C GLU A 173 16.96 9.80 -8.15
N ALA A 174 15.85 10.19 -8.78
CA ALA A 174 14.57 9.50 -8.65
C ALA A 174 14.67 8.07 -9.19
N ARG A 175 15.27 7.89 -10.37
CA ARG A 175 15.52 6.55 -10.94
C ARG A 175 16.37 5.68 -10.01
N ARG A 176 17.46 6.20 -9.45
CA ARG A 176 18.34 5.45 -8.54
C ARG A 176 17.59 4.98 -7.28
N ARG A 177 16.76 5.85 -6.69
CA ARG A 177 15.90 5.50 -5.55
C ARG A 177 14.86 4.44 -5.92
N ALA A 178 14.25 4.57 -7.10
CA ALA A 178 13.29 3.60 -7.61
C ALA A 178 13.94 2.23 -7.84
N LEU A 179 15.09 2.16 -8.53
CA LEU A 179 15.84 0.93 -8.77
C LEU A 179 16.25 0.23 -7.48
N LYS A 180 16.73 0.97 -6.47
CA LYS A 180 17.05 0.41 -5.15
C LYS A 180 15.82 -0.20 -4.48
N THR A 181 14.66 0.43 -4.63
CA THR A 181 13.40 -0.04 -4.05
C THR A 181 12.89 -1.28 -4.77
N VAL A 182 12.92 -1.28 -6.10
CA VAL A 182 12.55 -2.43 -6.94
C VAL A 182 13.47 -3.61 -6.65
N GLY A 183 14.79 -3.41 -6.67
CA GLY A 183 15.77 -4.46 -6.37
C GLY A 183 15.57 -5.07 -4.98
N LYS A 184 15.33 -4.24 -3.95
CA LYS A 184 14.99 -4.74 -2.60
C LYS A 184 13.71 -5.58 -2.58
N ARG A 185 12.68 -5.18 -3.32
CA ARG A 185 11.41 -5.92 -3.40
C ARG A 185 11.58 -7.24 -4.16
N CYS A 186 12.31 -7.24 -5.28
CA CYS A 186 12.63 -8.43 -6.05
C CYS A 186 13.41 -9.43 -5.19
N LEU A 187 14.48 -8.98 -4.51
CA LEU A 187 15.28 -9.84 -3.63
C LEU A 187 14.45 -10.43 -2.48
N LYS A 188 13.63 -9.59 -1.82
CA LYS A 188 12.74 -10.08 -0.75
C LYS A 188 11.77 -11.14 -1.29
N GLN A 189 11.11 -10.86 -2.40
CA GLN A 189 10.14 -11.76 -3.00
C GLN A 189 10.79 -13.08 -3.46
N SER A 190 11.95 -13.05 -4.11
CA SER A 190 12.66 -14.25 -4.54
C SER A 190 13.18 -15.07 -3.36
N THR A 191 13.65 -14.42 -2.29
CA THR A 191 14.09 -15.08 -1.06
C THR A 191 12.90 -15.74 -0.33
N ASP A 192 11.76 -15.04 -0.25
CA ASP A 192 10.53 -15.58 0.34
C ASP A 192 10.00 -16.79 -0.48
N GLU A 193 10.06 -16.72 -1.82
CA GLU A 193 9.72 -17.82 -2.72
C GLU A 193 10.66 -19.02 -2.55
N LEU A 194 11.98 -18.79 -2.50
CA LEU A 194 12.98 -19.83 -2.25
C LEU A 194 12.78 -20.50 -0.87
N GLY A 195 12.51 -19.70 0.17
CA GLY A 195 12.22 -20.24 1.51
C GLY A 195 10.94 -21.07 1.54
N ARG A 196 9.91 -20.70 0.77
CA ARG A 196 8.69 -21.51 0.62
C ARG A 196 8.94 -22.79 -0.18
N PHE A 197 9.78 -22.73 -1.21
CA PHE A 197 10.18 -23.93 -1.94
C PHE A 197 11.00 -24.87 -1.07
N GLY A 198 11.92 -24.37 -0.24
CA GLY A 198 12.67 -25.21 0.71
C GLY A 198 11.74 -25.98 1.67
N LYS A 199 10.63 -25.36 2.11
CA LYS A 199 9.59 -26.06 2.89
C LYS A 199 8.85 -27.12 2.08
N LEU A 200 8.53 -26.83 0.83
CA LEU A 200 7.85 -27.76 -0.07
C LEU A 200 8.76 -28.95 -0.46
N TYR A 201 10.03 -28.67 -0.72
CA TYR A 201 11.08 -29.64 -1.03
C TYR A 201 11.32 -30.61 0.13
N GLY A 202 11.29 -30.10 1.36
CA GLY A 202 11.43 -30.91 2.58
C GLY A 202 10.16 -31.66 3.02
N GLN A 203 9.05 -31.54 2.29
CA GLN A 203 7.77 -32.15 2.67
C GLN A 203 7.64 -33.57 2.10
N ASP A 204 7.26 -34.51 2.98
CA ASP A 204 6.92 -35.88 2.59
C ASP A 204 5.44 -35.94 2.21
N PHE A 205 5.13 -36.47 1.02
CA PHE A 205 3.77 -36.72 0.55
C PHE A 205 3.43 -38.20 0.60
N ALA A 206 2.17 -38.51 0.90
CA ALA A 206 1.68 -39.89 0.96
C ALA A 206 1.56 -40.55 -0.43
N CYS A 207 1.34 -39.76 -1.47
CA CYS A 207 1.29 -40.23 -2.85
C CYS A 207 1.90 -39.22 -3.84
N GLU A 208 2.27 -39.71 -5.02
CA GLU A 208 2.80 -38.89 -6.12
C GLU A 208 1.81 -37.80 -6.57
N ALA A 209 0.52 -38.15 -6.67
CA ALA A 209 -0.52 -37.22 -7.10
C ALA A 209 -0.64 -35.99 -6.16
N ASP A 210 -0.46 -36.18 -4.85
CA ASP A 210 -0.46 -35.09 -3.89
C ASP A 210 0.76 -34.19 -4.05
N ALA A 211 1.94 -34.78 -4.30
CA ALA A 211 3.16 -34.03 -4.58
C ALA A 211 3.03 -33.21 -5.88
N CYS A 212 2.52 -33.80 -6.98
CA CYS A 212 2.23 -33.09 -8.24
C CYS A 212 1.30 -31.90 -8.00
N LYS A 213 0.21 -32.12 -7.25
CA LYS A 213 -0.79 -31.09 -6.99
C LYS A 213 -0.22 -29.94 -6.15
N ALA A 214 0.60 -30.25 -5.15
CA ALA A 214 1.26 -29.26 -4.33
C ALA A 214 2.26 -28.42 -5.13
N LEU A 215 3.06 -29.07 -6.00
CA LEU A 215 3.98 -28.38 -6.91
C LEU A 215 3.24 -27.45 -7.87
N ALA A 216 2.20 -27.93 -8.55
CA ALA A 216 1.42 -27.11 -9.49
C ALA A 216 0.73 -25.92 -8.79
N ALA A 217 0.27 -26.09 -7.54
CA ALA A 217 -0.28 -25.00 -6.75
C ALA A 217 0.80 -23.98 -6.33
N PHE A 218 2.02 -24.45 -6.07
CA PHE A 218 3.15 -23.58 -5.73
C PHE A 218 3.57 -22.72 -6.92
N GLU A 219 3.76 -23.33 -8.10
CA GLU A 219 4.18 -22.64 -9.34
C GLU A 219 3.21 -21.51 -9.74
N LYS A 220 1.90 -21.72 -9.59
CA LYS A 220 0.87 -20.69 -9.86
C LYS A 220 1.01 -19.43 -9.01
N ASN A 221 1.70 -19.51 -7.87
CA ASN A 221 1.86 -18.40 -6.94
C ASN A 221 3.24 -17.73 -7.02
N LEU A 222 4.13 -18.24 -7.88
CA LEU A 222 5.44 -17.63 -8.10
C LEU A 222 5.29 -16.36 -8.92
N LYS A 223 6.06 -15.34 -8.57
CA LYS A 223 6.08 -14.05 -9.26
C LYS A 223 7.44 -13.74 -9.86
N MET A 224 8.52 -14.04 -9.14
CA MET A 224 9.88 -13.65 -9.54
C MET A 224 10.75 -14.84 -9.93
N THR A 225 10.35 -16.05 -9.55
CA THR A 225 11.11 -17.27 -9.75
C THR A 225 10.32 -18.31 -10.52
N CYS A 226 11.00 -19.33 -11.04
CA CYS A 226 10.38 -20.54 -11.58
C CYS A 226 11.11 -21.79 -11.09
N VAL A 227 10.40 -22.91 -11.06
CA VAL A 227 10.98 -24.22 -10.74
C VAL A 227 11.56 -24.81 -12.02
N THR A 228 12.76 -25.37 -11.95
CA THR A 228 13.44 -26.04 -13.06
C THR A 228 13.69 -27.50 -12.71
N ASP A 229 13.72 -28.37 -13.73
CA ASP A 229 14.01 -29.80 -13.57
C ASP A 229 13.12 -30.49 -12.52
N ALA A 230 11.87 -30.07 -12.44
CA ALA A 230 10.93 -30.56 -11.45
C ALA A 230 10.62 -32.04 -11.70
N HIS A 231 10.74 -32.86 -10.66
CA HIS A 231 10.43 -34.28 -10.70
C HIS A 231 9.99 -34.77 -9.33
N ILE A 232 9.42 -35.96 -9.26
CA ILE A 232 8.99 -36.57 -8.00
C ILE A 232 9.80 -37.84 -7.75
N GLN A 233 10.35 -37.96 -6.56
CA GLN A 233 11.14 -39.11 -6.13
C GLN A 233 10.39 -39.88 -5.05
N ALA A 234 10.30 -41.20 -5.22
CA ALA A 234 9.79 -42.10 -4.18
C ALA A 234 10.95 -42.50 -3.25
N GLU A 235 10.86 -42.13 -1.98
CA GLU A 235 11.81 -42.50 -0.93
C GLU A 235 11.25 -43.66 -0.08
N PRO A 236 11.99 -44.79 0.04
CA PRO A 236 11.60 -45.87 0.93
C PRO A 236 11.72 -45.46 2.40
N ARG A 237 10.72 -45.80 3.22
CA ARG A 237 10.69 -45.58 4.67
C ARG A 237 10.50 -46.88 5.44
N PHE A 238 10.98 -46.87 6.68
CA PHE A 238 10.87 -47.97 7.63
C PHE A 238 10.13 -47.49 8.88
N SER A 239 9.23 -48.31 9.38
CA SER A 239 8.37 -48.06 10.55
C SER A 239 9.15 -48.10 11.88
N SER A 240 10.29 -48.80 11.92
CA SER A 240 11.14 -48.93 13.12
C SER A 240 12.21 -47.84 13.19
N LYS A 241 12.42 -47.27 14.39
CA LYS A 241 13.54 -46.35 14.67
C LYS A 241 14.89 -47.10 14.66
N GLY A 242 15.87 -46.61 13.92
CA GLY A 242 17.24 -47.15 13.86
C GLY A 242 17.68 -47.58 12.46
N ARG A 243 18.96 -47.95 12.30
CA ARG A 243 19.49 -48.47 11.02
C ARG A 243 18.84 -49.84 10.75
N PRO A 244 18.15 -50.03 9.62
CA PRO A 244 17.50 -51.31 9.32
C PRO A 244 18.53 -52.43 9.18
N ALA A 245 18.12 -53.64 9.55
CA ALA A 245 18.91 -54.85 9.35
C ALA A 245 19.21 -55.06 7.85
N GLN A 246 20.41 -55.54 7.54
CA GLN A 246 20.87 -55.75 6.17
C GLN A 246 19.91 -56.69 5.43
N GLY A 247 19.30 -56.24 4.34
CA GLY A 247 18.38 -57.03 3.50
C GLY A 247 16.88 -56.85 3.78
N ARG A 248 16.46 -55.99 4.72
CA ARG A 248 15.02 -55.73 4.95
C ARG A 248 14.46 -54.77 3.89
N GLY A 249 13.35 -55.16 3.24
CA GLY A 249 12.58 -54.31 2.32
C GLY A 249 11.85 -53.16 3.02
N SER A 250 11.56 -52.09 2.30
CA SER A 250 10.88 -50.90 2.83
C SER A 250 9.43 -51.17 3.24
N ASP A 251 8.98 -50.56 4.34
CA ASP A 251 7.63 -50.78 4.87
C ASP A 251 6.58 -49.91 4.13
N PHE A 252 6.96 -48.71 3.67
CA PHE A 252 6.12 -47.83 2.84
C PHE A 252 6.99 -46.82 2.07
N PHE A 253 6.40 -46.12 1.11
CA PHE A 253 7.05 -45.05 0.34
C PHE A 253 6.49 -43.69 0.73
N VAL A 254 7.35 -42.68 0.71
CA VAL A 254 6.93 -41.28 0.70
C VAL A 254 7.43 -40.63 -0.59
N TYR A 255 6.70 -39.63 -1.07
CA TYR A 255 7.02 -38.94 -2.30
C TYR A 255 7.54 -37.56 -1.96
N ARG A 256 8.66 -37.17 -2.57
CA ARG A 256 9.26 -35.84 -2.43
C ARG A 256 9.42 -35.16 -3.76
N ILE A 257 9.31 -33.84 -3.74
CA ILE A 257 9.52 -32.99 -4.90
C ILE A 257 11.03 -32.72 -5.01
N GLY A 258 11.59 -33.03 -6.17
CA GLY A 258 12.95 -32.68 -6.57
C GLY A 258 12.93 -31.58 -7.65
N GLY A 259 14.04 -30.86 -7.80
CA GLY A 259 14.21 -29.79 -8.78
C GLY A 259 15.00 -28.61 -8.23
N GLY A 260 15.25 -27.64 -9.10
CA GLY A 260 15.90 -26.37 -8.77
C GLY A 260 14.93 -25.20 -8.82
N MET A 261 15.41 -24.03 -8.39
CA MET A 261 14.73 -22.76 -8.63
C MET A 261 15.68 -21.77 -9.26
N THR A 262 15.17 -21.00 -10.22
CA THR A 262 15.88 -19.88 -10.82
C THR A 262 15.06 -18.60 -10.74
N THR A 263 15.73 -17.46 -10.86
CA THR A 263 15.08 -16.14 -10.93
C THR A 263 14.84 -15.76 -12.38
N LEU A 264 13.69 -15.16 -12.68
CA LEU A 264 13.26 -14.78 -14.03
C LEU A 264 13.82 -13.43 -14.53
N LEU A 265 14.79 -12.85 -13.81
CA LEU A 265 15.36 -11.52 -14.08
C LEU A 265 16.67 -11.59 -14.86
#